data_AF-A0A563VQJ5-F1
#
_entry.id   AF-A0A563VQJ5-F1
#
_cell.length_a   1.000
_cell.length_b   1.000
_cell.length_c   1.000
_cell.angle_alpha   90.00
_cell.angle_beta   90.00
_cell.angle_gamma   90.00
#
_symmetry.space_group_name_H-M   'P 1'
#
loop_
_entity.id
_entity.type
_entity.pdbx_description
1 polymer ?
#
loop_
_entity_poly.entity_id
_entity_poly.type
_entity_poly.pdbx_seq_one_letter_code
_entity_poly.pdbx_strand_id
1 'polypeptide(L)'
;MTYPFPNPAIAPMERQQVRDGLLLTAERWQRAHDYQRKRQNLHYQSINQPGIVCGLGVRVIPAPEEVAAQYRDNRWVQIQPGIAIDLEGNPIIVPQQINFRIATELKDSEPVTVYLVAQYRDPDRLGESSDREIVQETFRIDEKSRPPNRSDVELCRVLLRSSEQKLLCTPTDIFFPGYGDLDLRYRRQAQAKPQGLVQIAQINSDDEDCSRNFFNLTYLLRAVEDIYPSLKGAETVAQVTWDEDIYPYELLYLTGHQGLSLNNHQLSKLENYLKSGGTLLVDAPAKSTELIQSVQAIAQYLKTPLKSLQEARRDHPLRIKPFLFSALPTVDGTKIQLFSGGGIILAIGNIGGSWGLDEQLQRSRTEIRTAQELGINILHFAWKRKQTINLQSEH
;
A
#
# COMPACT_ATOMS: atom_id res chain seq x y z
N MET A 1 -4.78 4.46 12.23
CA MET A 1 -5.08 3.99 10.86
C MET A 1 -4.56 2.58 10.70
N THR A 2 -5.31 1.68 10.06
CA THR A 2 -4.98 0.26 9.93
C THR A 2 -3.86 0.07 8.91
N TYR A 3 -2.76 -0.55 9.34
CA TYR A 3 -1.78 -1.14 8.43
C TYR A 3 -2.55 -2.03 7.43
N PRO A 4 -2.32 -1.95 6.10
CA PRO A 4 -3.07 -2.75 5.13
C PRO A 4 -2.93 -4.25 5.39
N PHE A 5 -1.84 -4.63 6.07
CA PHE A 5 -1.51 -5.99 6.48
C PHE A 5 -1.23 -6.03 7.99
N PRO A 6 -2.26 -6.14 8.85
CA PRO A 6 -2.08 -6.16 10.31
C PRO A 6 -1.00 -7.15 10.73
N ASN A 7 -0.34 -6.87 11.85
CA ASN A 7 0.47 -7.90 12.49
C ASN A 7 -0.43 -8.94 13.15
N PRO A 8 0.01 -10.20 13.21
CA PRO A 8 -0.70 -11.21 13.97
C PRO A 8 -0.78 -10.81 15.45
N ALA A 9 -1.78 -11.36 16.15
CA ALA A 9 -1.95 -11.11 17.57
C ALA A 9 -0.71 -11.55 18.38
N ILE A 10 -0.24 -10.70 19.28
CA ILE A 10 0.87 -11.01 20.19
C ILE A 10 0.28 -11.82 21.35
N ALA A 11 0.13 -13.14 21.14
CA ALA A 11 -0.38 -14.06 22.14
C ALA A 11 0.34 -15.43 22.06
N PRO A 12 0.60 -16.10 23.20
CA PRO A 12 1.19 -17.42 23.19
C PRO A 12 0.25 -18.44 22.54
N MET A 13 0.83 -19.39 21.81
CA MET A 13 0.05 -20.50 21.23
C MET A 13 -0.04 -21.67 22.21
N GLU A 14 -1.23 -22.23 22.37
CA GLU A 14 -1.48 -23.38 23.23
C GLU A 14 -1.62 -24.67 22.42
N ARG A 15 -0.77 -25.66 22.71
CA ARG A 15 -0.86 -27.00 22.10
C ARG A 15 -1.41 -28.03 23.08
N GLN A 16 -2.12 -29.03 22.56
CA GLN A 16 -2.53 -30.19 23.35
C GLN A 16 -1.28 -30.97 23.81
N GLN A 17 -1.18 -31.20 25.11
CA GLN A 17 -0.16 -32.11 25.67
C GLN A 17 -0.63 -33.55 25.49
N VAL A 18 0.22 -34.40 24.90
CA VAL A 18 0.01 -35.84 24.72
C VAL A 18 0.78 -36.58 25.82
N ARG A 19 0.12 -37.53 26.48
CA ARG A 19 0.67 -38.37 27.55
C ARG A 19 0.06 -39.77 27.49
N ASP A 20 0.75 -40.75 28.05
CA ASP A 20 0.24 -42.13 28.10
C ASP A 20 -1.09 -42.21 28.85
N GLY A 21 -1.99 -43.05 28.35
CA GLY A 21 -3.36 -43.20 28.87
C GLY A 21 -4.30 -42.02 28.53
N LEU A 22 -3.87 -41.05 27.72
CA LEU A 22 -4.76 -40.00 27.22
C LEU A 22 -5.78 -40.57 26.22
N LEU A 23 -7.07 -40.48 26.53
CA LEU A 23 -8.14 -40.83 25.60
C LEU A 23 -8.17 -39.84 24.43
N LEU A 24 -8.10 -40.35 23.20
CA LEU A 24 -8.30 -39.57 21.97
C LEU A 24 -9.81 -39.40 21.72
N THR A 25 -10.28 -38.16 21.82
CA THR A 25 -11.65 -37.77 21.48
C THR A 25 -11.66 -36.88 20.24
N ALA A 26 -12.79 -36.77 19.55
CA ALA A 26 -12.94 -35.88 18.39
C ALA A 26 -12.57 -34.42 18.75
N GLU A 27 -12.98 -33.93 19.92
CA GLU A 27 -12.62 -32.59 20.41
C GLU A 27 -11.10 -32.40 20.56
N ARG A 28 -10.38 -33.38 21.13
CA ARG A 28 -8.92 -33.31 21.30
C ARG A 28 -8.20 -33.38 19.95
N TRP A 29 -8.73 -34.17 19.03
CA TRP A 29 -8.21 -34.28 17.68
C TRP A 29 -8.40 -32.95 16.93
N GLN A 30 -9.60 -32.37 16.99
CA GLN A 30 -9.91 -31.06 16.41
C GLN A 30 -9.00 -29.98 16.99
N ARG A 31 -8.83 -29.93 18.32
CA ARG A 31 -7.93 -28.97 18.98
C ARG A 31 -6.49 -29.07 18.47
N ALA A 32 -6.00 -30.29 18.21
CA ALA A 32 -4.66 -30.48 17.66
C ALA A 32 -4.53 -29.97 16.21
N HIS A 33 -5.57 -30.16 15.37
CA HIS A 33 -5.61 -29.67 13.99
C HIS A 33 -5.75 -28.14 13.94
N ASP A 34 -6.64 -27.58 14.76
CA ASP A 34 -6.81 -26.13 14.90
C ASP A 34 -5.50 -25.45 15.32
N TYR A 35 -4.72 -26.08 16.20
CA TYR A 35 -3.40 -25.58 16.56
C TYR A 35 -2.45 -25.49 15.35
N GLN A 36 -2.39 -26.54 14.51
CA GLN A 36 -1.55 -26.52 13.32
C GLN A 36 -2.01 -25.48 12.30
N ARG A 37 -3.34 -25.38 12.06
CA ARG A 37 -3.94 -24.34 11.21
C ARG A 37 -3.57 -22.94 11.71
N LYS A 38 -3.78 -22.65 13.00
CA LYS A 38 -3.40 -21.37 13.61
C LYS A 38 -1.91 -21.07 13.48
N ARG A 39 -1.04 -22.08 13.59
CA ARG A 39 0.41 -21.90 13.47
C ARG A 39 0.82 -21.58 12.03
N GLN A 40 0.19 -22.24 11.06
CA GLN A 40 0.38 -21.96 9.64
C GLN A 40 -0.10 -20.54 9.28
N ASN A 41 -1.29 -20.16 9.73
CA ASN A 41 -1.84 -18.82 9.52
C ASN A 41 -0.93 -17.75 10.14
N LEU A 42 -0.49 -17.95 11.39
CA LEU A 42 0.47 -17.07 12.07
C LEU A 42 1.75 -16.90 11.25
N HIS A 43 2.32 -18.01 10.76
CA HIS A 43 3.51 -17.98 9.92
C HIS A 43 3.28 -17.15 8.66
N TYR A 44 2.18 -17.41 7.94
CA TYR A 44 1.85 -16.68 6.71
C TYR A 44 1.64 -15.19 6.96
N GLN A 45 0.81 -14.81 7.94
CA GLN A 45 0.52 -13.42 8.32
C GLN A 45 1.76 -12.62 8.75
N SER A 46 2.79 -13.32 9.24
CA SER A 46 4.04 -12.72 9.69
C SER A 46 4.93 -12.29 8.51
N ILE A 47 4.92 -13.03 7.41
CA ILE A 47 5.93 -12.87 6.34
C ILE A 47 5.36 -12.64 4.94
N ASN A 48 4.05 -12.84 4.72
CA ASN A 48 3.41 -12.75 3.41
C ASN A 48 2.21 -11.78 3.40
N GLN A 49 1.90 -11.29 2.20
CA GLN A 49 0.67 -10.58 1.87
C GLN A 49 -0.37 -11.55 1.31
N PRO A 50 -1.67 -11.30 1.50
CA PRO A 50 -2.72 -12.03 0.82
C PRO A 50 -2.71 -11.72 -0.68
N GLY A 51 -3.28 -12.63 -1.46
CA GLY A 51 -3.44 -12.45 -2.89
C GLY A 51 -3.54 -13.76 -3.65
N ILE A 52 -3.52 -13.63 -4.97
CA ILE A 52 -3.54 -14.75 -5.91
C ILE A 52 -2.15 -15.36 -5.98
N VAL A 53 -2.06 -16.68 -5.83
CA VAL A 53 -0.82 -17.45 -5.98
C VAL A 53 -0.63 -17.84 -7.44
N CYS A 54 -1.68 -18.37 -8.08
CA CYS A 54 -1.70 -18.71 -9.49
C CYS A 54 -3.13 -18.83 -10.03
N GLY A 55 -3.29 -18.70 -11.35
CA GLY A 55 -4.60 -18.89 -12.01
C GLY A 55 -5.62 -17.80 -11.66
N LEU A 56 -6.88 -18.21 -11.44
CA LEU A 56 -8.00 -17.33 -11.08
C LEU A 56 -8.23 -16.18 -12.09
N GLY A 57 -8.01 -16.46 -13.37
CA GLY A 57 -8.37 -15.52 -14.45
C GLY A 57 -9.88 -15.38 -14.56
N VAL A 58 -10.35 -14.26 -15.10
CA VAL A 58 -11.76 -14.00 -15.35
C VAL A 58 -11.92 -13.58 -16.81
N ARG A 59 -12.88 -14.18 -17.52
CA ARG A 59 -13.21 -13.82 -18.90
C ARG A 59 -14.72 -13.67 -19.07
N VAL A 60 -15.16 -12.76 -19.94
CA VAL A 60 -16.57 -12.65 -20.33
C VAL A 60 -16.96 -13.87 -21.15
N ILE A 61 -18.16 -14.41 -20.90
CA ILE A 61 -18.75 -15.52 -21.68
C ILE A 61 -20.21 -15.19 -22.01
N PRO A 62 -20.79 -15.80 -23.06
CA PRO A 62 -22.24 -15.77 -23.23
C PRO A 62 -22.94 -16.47 -22.04
N ALA A 63 -24.22 -16.17 -21.87
CA ALA A 63 -25.03 -16.89 -20.89
C ALA A 63 -25.08 -18.40 -21.24
N PRO A 64 -24.88 -19.31 -20.26
CA PRO A 64 -24.94 -20.75 -20.51
C PRO A 64 -26.31 -21.16 -21.08
N GLU A 65 -26.35 -22.18 -21.93
CA GLU A 65 -27.59 -22.54 -22.65
C GLU A 65 -28.71 -22.97 -21.70
N GLU A 66 -28.33 -23.56 -20.55
CA GLU A 66 -29.24 -24.13 -19.56
C GLU A 66 -29.96 -23.08 -18.70
N VAL A 67 -29.54 -21.80 -18.76
CA VAL A 67 -30.14 -20.75 -17.93
C VAL A 67 -31.39 -20.16 -18.56
N ALA A 68 -32.37 -19.83 -17.71
CA ALA A 68 -33.61 -19.19 -18.13
C ALA A 68 -33.36 -17.92 -18.94
N ALA A 69 -34.24 -17.62 -19.91
CA ALA A 69 -34.08 -16.51 -20.84
C ALA A 69 -33.87 -15.14 -20.14
N GLN A 70 -34.48 -14.94 -18.97
CA GLN A 70 -34.32 -13.72 -18.16
C GLN A 70 -32.88 -13.48 -17.67
N TYR A 71 -32.05 -14.52 -17.64
CA TYR A 71 -30.64 -14.47 -17.26
C TYR A 71 -29.69 -14.42 -18.47
N ARG A 72 -30.22 -14.34 -19.69
CA ARG A 72 -29.41 -14.18 -20.91
C ARG A 72 -29.15 -12.70 -21.22
N ASP A 73 -28.60 -12.00 -20.23
CA ASP A 73 -28.44 -10.54 -20.21
C ASP A 73 -26.99 -10.07 -20.40
N ASN A 74 -26.11 -10.95 -20.91
CA ASN A 74 -24.69 -10.67 -21.16
C ASN A 74 -23.90 -10.19 -19.94
N ARG A 75 -24.29 -10.69 -18.76
CA ARG A 75 -23.62 -10.44 -17.47
C ARG A 75 -22.85 -11.64 -16.95
N TRP A 76 -22.43 -12.53 -17.84
CA TRP A 76 -21.77 -13.77 -17.46
C TRP A 76 -20.27 -13.66 -17.62
N VAL A 77 -19.58 -14.14 -16.60
CA VAL A 77 -18.14 -14.32 -16.60
C VAL A 77 -17.81 -15.77 -16.25
N GLN A 78 -16.63 -16.21 -16.68
CA GLN A 78 -16.08 -17.49 -16.28
C GLN A 78 -14.79 -17.27 -15.49
N ILE A 79 -14.81 -17.72 -14.24
CA ILE A 79 -13.64 -17.80 -13.39
C ILE A 79 -12.86 -19.06 -13.75
N GLN A 80 -11.56 -18.93 -14.01
CA GLN A 80 -10.65 -20.03 -14.30
C GLN A 80 -10.11 -20.66 -13.00
N PRO A 81 -9.70 -21.93 -13.02
CA PRO A 81 -9.07 -22.57 -11.87
C PRO A 81 -7.87 -21.80 -11.33
N GLY A 82 -7.59 -21.94 -10.03
CA GLY A 82 -6.42 -21.34 -9.41
C GLY A 82 -6.47 -21.32 -7.89
N ILE A 83 -5.47 -20.68 -7.32
CA ILE A 83 -5.21 -20.65 -5.88
C ILE A 83 -4.98 -19.21 -5.43
N ALA A 84 -5.60 -18.84 -4.32
CA ALA A 84 -5.33 -17.61 -3.58
C ALA A 84 -5.18 -17.88 -2.09
N ILE A 85 -4.71 -16.88 -1.34
CA ILE A 85 -4.63 -16.90 0.11
C ILE A 85 -5.20 -15.58 0.64
N ASP A 86 -6.16 -15.65 1.56
CA ASP A 86 -6.77 -14.46 2.17
C ASP A 86 -5.87 -13.82 3.25
N LEU A 87 -6.29 -12.68 3.82
CA LEU A 87 -5.48 -11.97 4.83
C LEU A 87 -5.32 -12.76 6.13
N GLU A 88 -6.23 -13.69 6.40
CA GLU A 88 -6.18 -14.55 7.57
C GLU A 88 -5.27 -15.76 7.36
N GLY A 89 -4.69 -15.93 6.16
CA GLY A 89 -3.79 -17.01 5.79
C GLY A 89 -4.51 -18.27 5.30
N ASN A 90 -5.81 -18.20 5.02
CA ASN A 90 -6.58 -19.35 4.55
C ASN A 90 -6.43 -19.54 3.04
N PRO A 91 -6.14 -20.77 2.57
CA PRO A 91 -6.06 -21.05 1.14
C PRO A 91 -7.46 -21.09 0.52
N ILE A 92 -7.59 -20.49 -0.66
CA ILE A 92 -8.80 -20.50 -1.49
C ILE A 92 -8.45 -21.23 -2.78
N ILE A 93 -8.99 -22.44 -2.96
CA ILE A 93 -8.69 -23.30 -4.10
C ILE A 93 -9.93 -23.42 -4.97
N VAL A 94 -9.85 -22.91 -6.20
CA VAL A 94 -10.89 -23.07 -7.22
C VAL A 94 -10.40 -24.15 -8.19
N PRO A 95 -10.91 -25.40 -8.09
CA PRO A 95 -10.33 -26.53 -8.83
C PRO A 95 -10.82 -26.61 -10.28
N GLN A 96 -11.97 -26.02 -10.59
CA GLN A 96 -12.62 -26.10 -11.91
C GLN A 96 -13.14 -24.73 -12.32
N GLN A 97 -13.43 -24.56 -13.61
CA GLN A 97 -14.02 -23.33 -14.13
C GLN A 97 -15.43 -23.11 -13.56
N ILE A 98 -15.78 -21.85 -13.28
CA ILE A 98 -17.09 -21.48 -12.72
C ILE A 98 -17.70 -20.39 -13.59
N ASN A 99 -18.91 -20.65 -14.10
CA ASN A 99 -19.71 -19.63 -14.74
C ASN A 99 -20.45 -18.84 -13.65
N PHE A 100 -20.30 -17.53 -13.63
CA PHE A 100 -20.88 -16.65 -12.63
C PHE A 100 -21.60 -15.50 -13.32
N ARG A 101 -22.83 -15.19 -12.89
CA ARG A 101 -23.60 -14.06 -13.39
C ARG A 101 -23.48 -12.88 -12.43
N ILE A 102 -23.05 -11.74 -12.94
CA ILE A 102 -23.07 -10.47 -12.21
C ILE A 102 -24.53 -10.01 -12.09
N ALA A 103 -25.07 -9.99 -10.89
CA ALA A 103 -26.49 -9.75 -10.62
C ALA A 103 -26.79 -8.32 -10.18
N THR A 104 -25.77 -7.51 -9.90
CA THR A 104 -25.91 -6.17 -9.31
C THR A 104 -26.85 -5.28 -10.12
N GLU A 105 -27.93 -4.83 -9.49
CA GLU A 105 -28.91 -3.93 -10.07
C GLU A 105 -28.46 -2.47 -9.98
N LEU A 106 -28.63 -1.73 -11.07
CA LEU A 106 -28.28 -0.31 -11.14
C LEU A 106 -29.57 0.49 -10.93
N LYS A 107 -29.69 1.14 -9.77
CA LYS A 107 -30.88 1.92 -9.39
C LYS A 107 -30.74 3.40 -9.69
N ASP A 108 -29.50 3.90 -9.67
CA ASP A 108 -29.17 5.32 -9.84
C ASP A 108 -28.46 5.60 -11.17
N SER A 109 -28.34 6.88 -11.53
CA SER A 109 -27.54 7.33 -12.67
C SER A 109 -26.03 7.32 -12.39
N GLU A 110 -25.64 7.15 -11.12
CA GLU A 110 -24.25 7.08 -10.70
C GLU A 110 -23.61 5.74 -11.08
N PRO A 111 -22.36 5.77 -11.57
CA PRO A 111 -21.59 4.54 -11.78
C PRO A 111 -21.38 3.75 -10.49
N VAL A 112 -21.50 2.43 -10.57
CA VAL A 112 -21.23 1.50 -9.47
C VAL A 112 -20.08 0.59 -9.86
N THR A 113 -19.04 0.53 -9.03
CA THR A 113 -17.98 -0.48 -9.17
C THR A 113 -18.44 -1.79 -8.51
N VAL A 114 -18.49 -2.86 -9.31
CA VAL A 114 -18.76 -4.21 -8.84
C VAL A 114 -17.45 -4.98 -8.74
N TYR A 115 -17.18 -5.56 -7.58
CA TYR A 115 -16.01 -6.38 -7.30
C TYR A 115 -16.42 -7.85 -7.29
N LEU A 116 -15.74 -8.67 -8.09
CA LEU A 116 -15.85 -10.12 -8.00
C LEU A 116 -14.76 -10.63 -7.05
N VAL A 117 -15.15 -11.34 -6.01
CA VAL A 117 -14.23 -11.79 -4.95
C VAL A 117 -14.34 -13.29 -4.71
N ALA A 118 -13.24 -13.91 -4.32
CA ALA A 118 -13.20 -15.26 -3.78
C ALA A 118 -12.97 -15.23 -2.26
N GLN A 119 -13.60 -16.15 -1.53
CA GLN A 119 -13.53 -16.24 -0.07
C GLN A 119 -13.37 -17.70 0.37
N TYR A 120 -12.54 -17.95 1.39
CA TYR A 120 -12.48 -19.24 2.06
C TYR A 120 -13.75 -19.50 2.87
N ARG A 121 -14.21 -20.75 2.91
CA ARG A 121 -15.35 -21.18 3.73
C ARG A 121 -14.97 -22.43 4.50
N ASP A 122 -14.98 -22.29 5.82
CA ASP A 122 -14.77 -23.38 6.76
C ASP A 122 -15.98 -24.32 6.74
N PRO A 123 -15.84 -25.58 6.24
CA PRO A 123 -16.96 -26.51 6.11
C PRO A 123 -17.65 -26.80 7.44
N ASP A 124 -16.90 -26.83 8.54
CA ASP A 124 -17.40 -27.13 9.88
C ASP A 124 -18.41 -26.08 10.38
N ARG A 125 -18.39 -24.88 9.78
CA ARG A 125 -19.30 -23.76 10.13
C ARG A 125 -20.54 -23.68 9.24
N LEU A 126 -20.63 -24.49 8.19
CA LEU A 126 -21.74 -24.45 7.24
C LEU A 126 -22.99 -25.20 7.74
N GLY A 127 -22.92 -25.85 8.91
CA GLY A 127 -24.08 -26.44 9.58
C GLY A 127 -24.65 -27.68 8.89
N GLU A 128 -24.07 -28.13 7.78
CA GLU A 128 -24.38 -29.41 7.16
C GLU A 128 -23.71 -30.51 7.99
N SER A 129 -24.48 -31.22 8.82
CA SER A 129 -24.04 -32.48 9.42
C SER A 129 -23.90 -33.52 8.30
N SER A 130 -22.78 -33.50 7.59
CA SER A 130 -22.49 -34.53 6.62
C SER A 130 -21.87 -35.72 7.36
N ASP A 131 -22.46 -36.91 7.26
CA ASP A 131 -21.87 -38.20 7.69
C ASP A 131 -20.62 -38.59 6.87
N ARG A 132 -19.93 -37.61 6.28
CA ARG A 132 -18.77 -37.84 5.43
C ARG A 132 -17.54 -38.06 6.29
N GLU A 133 -16.87 -39.18 6.06
CA GLU A 133 -15.57 -39.50 6.67
C GLU A 133 -14.47 -38.51 6.25
N ILE A 134 -14.62 -37.87 5.08
CA ILE A 134 -13.67 -36.89 4.53
C ILE A 134 -14.38 -35.56 4.29
N VAL A 135 -13.85 -34.49 4.91
CA VAL A 135 -14.30 -33.12 4.73
C VAL A 135 -13.37 -32.41 3.75
N GLN A 136 -13.93 -31.91 2.64
CA GLN A 136 -13.20 -31.11 1.67
C GLN A 136 -13.37 -29.62 2.00
N GLU A 137 -12.26 -28.87 2.07
CA GLU A 137 -12.31 -27.42 2.20
C GLU A 137 -13.03 -26.78 1.01
N THR A 138 -13.77 -25.71 1.26
CA THR A 138 -14.59 -25.07 0.23
C THR A 138 -14.38 -23.57 0.20
N PHE A 139 -14.96 -22.94 -0.83
CA PHE A 139 -14.85 -21.52 -1.09
C PHE A 139 -16.18 -20.97 -1.57
N ARG A 140 -16.26 -19.65 -1.63
CA ARG A 140 -17.39 -18.94 -2.24
C ARG A 140 -16.86 -17.88 -3.19
N ILE A 141 -17.52 -17.76 -4.34
CA ILE A 141 -17.40 -16.59 -5.22
C ILE A 141 -18.60 -15.70 -4.97
N ASP A 142 -18.36 -14.40 -4.81
CA ASP A 142 -19.40 -13.40 -4.56
C ASP A 142 -19.11 -12.14 -5.37
N GLU A 143 -20.17 -11.38 -5.65
CA GLU A 143 -20.05 -9.99 -6.11
C GLU A 143 -20.32 -9.02 -4.95
N LYS A 144 -19.66 -7.87 -4.98
CA LYS A 144 -19.81 -6.81 -3.98
C LYS A 144 -19.85 -5.45 -4.66
N SER A 145 -20.63 -4.53 -4.11
CA SER A 145 -20.68 -3.11 -4.51
C SER A 145 -19.80 -2.21 -3.63
N ARG A 146 -19.09 -2.80 -2.67
CA ARG A 146 -18.12 -2.12 -1.79
C ARG A 146 -16.75 -2.77 -1.94
N PRO A 147 -15.66 -2.02 -1.68
CA PRO A 147 -14.32 -2.57 -1.75
C PRO A 147 -14.13 -3.86 -0.92
N PRO A 148 -13.28 -4.80 -1.38
CA PRO A 148 -13.01 -6.06 -0.69
C PRO A 148 -12.56 -5.86 0.77
N ASN A 149 -13.01 -6.76 1.65
CA ASN A 149 -12.61 -6.83 3.06
C ASN A 149 -11.46 -7.84 3.28
N ARG A 150 -11.08 -8.10 4.53
CA ARG A 150 -9.95 -8.98 4.89
C ARG A 150 -10.06 -10.43 4.39
N SER A 151 -11.26 -10.97 4.33
CA SER A 151 -11.52 -12.36 3.89
C SER A 151 -11.68 -12.49 2.37
N ASP A 152 -11.58 -11.37 1.66
CA ASP A 152 -11.81 -11.31 0.22
C ASP A 152 -10.49 -11.29 -0.54
N VAL A 153 -10.44 -12.07 -1.62
CA VAL A 153 -9.44 -11.91 -2.67
C VAL A 153 -10.14 -11.41 -3.93
N GLU A 154 -9.80 -10.19 -4.36
CA GLU A 154 -10.34 -9.58 -5.58
C GLU A 154 -9.86 -10.34 -6.83
N LEU A 155 -10.82 -10.83 -7.63
CA LEU A 155 -10.56 -11.52 -8.89
C LEU A 155 -10.61 -10.55 -10.07
N CYS A 156 -11.55 -9.62 -10.04
CA CYS A 156 -11.69 -8.51 -10.99
C CYS A 156 -12.65 -7.46 -10.43
N ARG A 157 -12.69 -6.30 -11.06
CA ARG A 157 -13.77 -5.31 -10.88
C ARG A 157 -14.35 -4.91 -12.22
N VAL A 158 -15.54 -4.35 -12.21
CA VAL A 158 -16.21 -3.78 -13.39
C VAL A 158 -16.88 -2.48 -12.98
N LEU A 159 -16.71 -1.42 -13.77
CA LEU A 159 -17.47 -0.18 -13.59
C LEU A 159 -18.76 -0.24 -14.41
N LEU A 160 -19.91 -0.24 -13.74
CA LEU A 160 -21.21 -0.34 -14.39
C LEU A 160 -21.97 0.99 -14.28
N ARG A 161 -22.75 1.33 -15.31
CA ARG A 161 -23.60 2.54 -15.33
C ARG A 161 -24.96 2.25 -15.96
N SER A 162 -26.02 2.85 -15.41
CA SER A 162 -27.41 2.59 -15.82
C SER A 162 -27.72 2.95 -17.29
N SER A 163 -27.03 3.96 -17.85
CA SER A 163 -27.25 4.44 -19.23
C SER A 163 -26.66 3.54 -20.31
N GLU A 164 -25.66 2.73 -19.96
CA GLU A 164 -25.06 1.78 -20.90
C GLU A 164 -25.77 0.44 -20.74
N GLN A 165 -26.16 -0.14 -21.87
CA GLN A 165 -26.81 -1.45 -21.87
C GLN A 165 -25.94 -2.43 -21.09
N LYS A 166 -26.62 -3.29 -20.31
CA LYS A 166 -26.14 -4.22 -19.26
C LYS A 166 -25.02 -5.21 -19.64
N LEU A 167 -24.28 -4.98 -20.71
CA LEU A 167 -23.28 -5.83 -21.34
C LEU A 167 -21.95 -5.77 -20.60
N LEU A 168 -21.40 -6.94 -20.29
CA LEU A 168 -19.99 -7.08 -19.96
C LEU A 168 -19.18 -7.27 -21.23
N CYS A 169 -18.00 -6.67 -21.26
CA CYS A 169 -17.09 -6.73 -22.41
C CYS A 169 -15.68 -7.10 -21.96
N THR A 170 -14.93 -7.69 -22.89
CA THR A 170 -13.47 -7.77 -22.77
C THR A 170 -12.91 -6.40 -23.17
N PRO A 171 -12.05 -5.77 -22.34
CA PRO A 171 -11.51 -4.46 -22.65
C PRO A 171 -10.72 -4.47 -23.96
N THR A 172 -10.91 -3.43 -24.76
CA THR A 172 -10.09 -3.18 -25.95
C THR A 172 -8.68 -2.75 -25.57
N ASP A 173 -8.55 -1.95 -24.50
CA ASP A 173 -7.30 -1.58 -23.86
C ASP A 173 -7.29 -2.07 -22.40
N ILE A 174 -6.47 -3.09 -22.12
CA ILE A 174 -6.36 -3.71 -20.80
C ILE A 174 -5.82 -2.76 -19.73
N PHE A 175 -5.14 -1.67 -20.12
CA PHE A 175 -4.59 -0.68 -19.19
C PHE A 175 -5.59 0.44 -18.89
N PHE A 176 -6.64 0.61 -19.69
CA PHE A 176 -7.67 1.64 -19.54
C PHE A 176 -9.08 1.08 -19.78
N PRO A 177 -9.53 0.10 -18.96
CA PRO A 177 -10.88 -0.47 -19.08
C PRO A 177 -11.94 0.62 -18.84
N GLY A 178 -12.95 0.63 -19.71
CA GLY A 178 -14.09 1.53 -19.64
C GLY A 178 -15.24 0.98 -18.81
N TYR A 179 -16.44 1.51 -19.06
CA TYR A 179 -17.67 0.97 -18.49
C TYR A 179 -17.98 -0.41 -19.09
N GLY A 180 -18.45 -1.35 -18.26
CA GLY A 180 -18.75 -2.74 -18.66
C GLY A 180 -17.53 -3.63 -18.91
N ASP A 181 -16.33 -3.05 -19.01
CA ASP A 181 -15.10 -3.79 -19.22
C ASP A 181 -14.63 -4.50 -17.94
N LEU A 182 -14.16 -5.74 -18.10
CA LEU A 182 -13.42 -6.41 -17.03
C LEU A 182 -12.11 -5.70 -16.73
N ASP A 183 -11.95 -5.25 -15.49
CA ASP A 183 -10.70 -4.66 -14.99
C ASP A 183 -9.97 -5.67 -14.09
N LEU A 184 -8.86 -6.18 -14.61
CA LEU A 184 -7.99 -7.15 -13.94
C LEU A 184 -6.75 -6.51 -13.30
N ARG A 185 -6.56 -5.19 -13.42
CA ARG A 185 -5.31 -4.50 -13.02
C ARG A 185 -5.07 -4.53 -11.51
N TYR A 186 -6.12 -4.68 -10.73
CA TYR A 186 -6.07 -4.60 -9.27
C TYR A 186 -5.96 -5.95 -8.55
N ARG A 187 -5.77 -7.03 -9.32
CA ARG A 187 -5.54 -8.38 -8.80
C ARG A 187 -4.21 -8.43 -8.07
N ARG A 188 -4.26 -8.43 -6.74
CA ARG A 188 -3.06 -8.54 -5.91
C ARG A 188 -2.47 -9.95 -6.00
N GLN A 189 -1.19 -10.04 -6.32
CA GLN A 189 -0.44 -11.29 -6.22
C GLN A 189 0.02 -11.53 -4.78
N ALA A 190 0.01 -12.78 -4.35
CA ALA A 190 0.64 -13.18 -3.09
C ALA A 190 2.15 -12.92 -3.18
N GLN A 191 2.69 -12.25 -2.16
CA GLN A 191 4.08 -11.81 -2.15
C GLN A 191 4.60 -11.63 -0.71
N ALA A 192 5.90 -11.39 -0.56
CA ALA A 192 6.49 -11.10 0.75
C ALA A 192 5.88 -9.83 1.38
N LYS A 193 5.71 -9.85 2.71
CA LYS A 193 5.26 -8.71 3.50
C LYS A 193 6.37 -7.66 3.59
N PRO A 194 6.12 -6.37 3.31
CA PRO A 194 7.11 -5.33 3.53
C PRO A 194 7.36 -5.18 5.03
N GLN A 195 8.59 -4.80 5.38
CA GLN A 195 8.98 -4.53 6.75
C GLN A 195 8.32 -3.26 7.29
N GLY A 196 7.95 -2.33 6.40
CA GLY A 196 7.38 -1.05 6.75
C GLY A 196 6.41 -0.49 5.71
N LEU A 197 5.46 0.30 6.19
CA LEU A 197 4.62 1.17 5.38
C LEU A 197 5.05 2.62 5.63
N VAL A 198 5.09 3.43 4.57
CA VAL A 198 5.37 4.86 4.63
C VAL A 198 4.18 5.65 4.13
N GLN A 199 3.63 6.45 5.02
CA GLN A 199 2.63 7.47 4.72
C GLN A 199 3.32 8.83 4.58
N ILE A 200 3.03 9.50 3.47
CA ILE A 200 3.52 10.85 3.19
C ILE A 200 2.32 11.80 3.19
N ALA A 201 2.50 12.97 3.78
CA ALA A 201 1.63 14.11 3.51
C ALA A 201 2.44 15.27 2.94
N GLN A 202 1.90 15.93 1.93
CA GLN A 202 2.39 17.22 1.48
C GLN A 202 1.73 18.33 2.30
N ILE A 203 2.55 19.27 2.78
CA ILE A 203 2.06 20.52 3.34
C ILE A 203 1.62 21.43 2.21
N ASN A 204 0.34 21.78 2.18
CA ASN A 204 -0.22 22.65 1.15
C ASN A 204 0.34 24.08 1.25
N SER A 205 0.61 24.65 0.08
CA SER A 205 1.03 26.04 -0.10
C SER A 205 0.54 26.54 -1.46
N ASP A 206 0.43 27.85 -1.64
CA ASP A 206 -0.01 28.49 -2.88
C ASP A 206 1.11 28.52 -3.96
N ASP A 207 2.18 27.74 -3.79
CA ASP A 207 3.32 27.70 -4.70
C ASP A 207 3.06 26.73 -5.88
N GLU A 208 3.45 27.11 -7.09
CA GLU A 208 3.28 26.28 -8.28
C GLU A 208 4.02 24.93 -8.18
N ASP A 209 5.22 24.93 -7.58
CA ASP A 209 6.00 23.72 -7.37
C ASP A 209 5.29 22.74 -6.42
N CYS A 210 4.45 23.25 -5.51
CA CYS A 210 3.64 22.45 -4.59
C CYS A 210 2.64 21.58 -5.37
N SER A 211 1.90 22.18 -6.29
CA SER A 211 0.93 21.44 -7.13
C SER A 211 1.61 20.44 -8.06
N ARG A 212 2.72 20.83 -8.70
CA ARG A 212 3.46 19.96 -9.61
C ARG A 212 4.06 18.75 -8.88
N ASN A 213 4.76 18.99 -7.78
CA ASN A 213 5.49 17.92 -7.08
C ASN A 213 4.56 16.97 -6.32
N PHE A 214 3.33 17.38 -5.99
CA PHE A 214 2.33 16.51 -5.36
C PHE A 214 2.11 15.21 -6.15
N PHE A 215 1.92 15.30 -7.46
CA PHE A 215 1.74 14.12 -8.30
C PHE A 215 3.03 13.30 -8.40
N ASN A 216 4.19 13.94 -8.37
CA ASN A 216 5.50 13.29 -8.40
C ASN A 216 5.74 12.40 -7.17
N LEU A 217 5.23 12.78 -6.01
CA LEU A 217 5.29 11.94 -4.80
C LEU A 217 4.56 10.60 -4.99
N THR A 218 3.46 10.58 -5.74
CA THR A 218 2.72 9.34 -6.03
C THR A 218 3.57 8.39 -6.89
N TYR A 219 4.32 8.92 -7.86
CA TYR A 219 5.26 8.13 -8.65
C TYR A 219 6.42 7.60 -7.81
N LEU A 220 6.95 8.39 -6.86
CA LEU A 220 7.95 7.91 -5.91
C LEU A 220 7.41 6.75 -5.06
N LEU A 221 6.21 6.88 -4.47
CA LEU A 221 5.62 5.83 -3.65
C LEU A 221 5.40 4.53 -4.43
N ARG A 222 4.99 4.61 -5.70
CA ARG A 222 4.88 3.45 -6.58
C ARG A 222 6.24 2.81 -6.84
N ALA A 223 7.26 3.63 -7.14
CA ALA A 223 8.60 3.15 -7.41
C ALA A 223 9.25 2.45 -6.19
N VAL A 224 8.87 2.83 -4.95
CA VAL A 224 9.40 2.19 -3.73
C VAL A 224 9.17 0.67 -3.74
N GLU A 225 7.96 0.22 -4.09
CA GLU A 225 7.62 -1.21 -4.05
C GLU A 225 8.43 -2.03 -5.08
N ASP A 226 8.68 -1.46 -6.26
CA ASP A 226 9.43 -2.12 -7.34
C ASP A 226 10.94 -2.12 -7.08
N ILE A 227 11.45 -1.06 -6.47
CA ILE A 227 12.88 -0.80 -6.33
C ILE A 227 13.42 -1.30 -4.98
N TYR A 228 12.61 -1.23 -3.93
CA TYR A 228 12.96 -1.64 -2.58
C TYR A 228 11.78 -2.33 -1.87
N PRO A 229 11.48 -3.61 -2.22
CA PRO A 229 10.29 -4.33 -1.73
C PRO A 229 10.17 -4.50 -0.21
N SER A 230 11.25 -4.23 0.54
CA SER A 230 11.22 -4.22 2.01
C SER A 230 10.40 -3.05 2.57
N LEU A 231 10.13 -2.02 1.78
CA LEU A 231 9.32 -0.87 2.15
C LEU A 231 8.14 -0.75 1.18
N LYS A 232 7.01 -0.27 1.67
CA LYS A 232 5.82 -0.02 0.86
C LYS A 232 5.34 1.40 1.06
N GLY A 233 4.99 2.07 -0.05
CA GLY A 233 4.29 3.34 -0.01
C GLY A 233 2.80 3.17 0.33
N ALA A 234 2.20 4.17 0.96
CA ALA A 234 0.75 4.28 1.00
C ALA A 234 0.18 4.40 -0.42
N GLU A 235 -1.08 3.97 -0.61
CA GLU A 235 -1.74 4.02 -1.92
C GLU A 235 -1.92 5.45 -2.43
N THR A 236 -2.06 6.41 -1.53
CA THR A 236 -2.23 7.84 -1.82
C THR A 236 -1.30 8.69 -0.97
N VAL A 237 -0.96 9.87 -1.50
CA VAL A 237 -0.29 10.94 -0.76
C VAL A 237 -1.37 11.86 -0.20
N ALA A 238 -1.31 12.16 1.09
CA ALA A 238 -2.23 13.11 1.70
C ALA A 238 -1.80 14.55 1.40
N GLN A 239 -2.76 15.46 1.38
CA GLN A 239 -2.52 16.90 1.44
C GLN A 239 -3.02 17.40 2.78
N VAL A 240 -2.18 18.12 3.51
CA VAL A 240 -2.52 18.66 4.82
C VAL A 240 -2.02 20.09 4.99
N THR A 241 -2.59 20.80 5.94
CA THR A 241 -2.11 22.08 6.46
C THR A 241 -1.45 21.87 7.82
N TRP A 242 -0.72 22.88 8.32
CA TRP A 242 -0.08 22.81 9.63
C TRP A 242 -1.07 22.66 10.79
N ASP A 243 -2.34 23.02 10.60
CA ASP A 243 -3.36 22.97 11.64
C ASP A 243 -4.07 21.60 11.71
N GLU A 244 -3.93 20.74 10.70
CA GLU A 244 -4.49 19.38 10.64
C GLU A 244 -3.61 18.31 11.30
N ASP A 245 -4.12 17.11 11.55
CA ASP A 245 -3.35 16.05 12.20
C ASP A 245 -2.19 15.55 11.31
N ILE A 246 -0.96 15.83 11.73
CA ILE A 246 0.28 15.46 11.02
C ILE A 246 0.96 14.21 11.58
N TYR A 247 0.55 13.71 12.75
CA TYR A 247 1.18 12.56 13.42
C TYR A 247 1.04 11.21 12.69
N PRO A 248 -0.01 10.95 11.89
CA PRO A 248 -0.11 9.72 11.12
C PRO A 248 1.05 9.49 10.14
N TYR A 249 1.67 10.56 9.63
CA TYR A 249 2.63 10.48 8.53
C TYR A 249 4.06 10.23 9.00
N GLU A 250 4.80 9.35 8.33
CA GLU A 250 6.24 9.16 8.54
C GLU A 250 7.04 10.34 7.98
N LEU A 251 6.56 10.91 6.88
CA LEU A 251 7.21 12.03 6.19
C LEU A 251 6.20 13.13 5.86
N LEU A 252 6.51 14.36 6.26
CA LEU A 252 5.91 15.57 5.73
C LEU A 252 6.80 16.11 4.59
N TYR A 253 6.20 16.42 3.46
CA TYR A 253 6.86 17.02 2.30
C TYR A 253 6.45 18.48 2.16
N LEU A 254 7.41 19.38 1.97
CA LEU A 254 7.18 20.79 1.68
C LEU A 254 8.12 21.23 0.56
N THR A 255 7.59 21.99 -0.39
CA THR A 255 8.35 22.60 -1.50
C THR A 255 7.83 24.01 -1.78
N GLY A 256 8.62 24.81 -2.47
CA GLY A 256 8.26 26.14 -2.94
C GLY A 256 9.39 27.15 -2.80
N HIS A 257 9.07 28.43 -3.06
CA HIS A 257 10.03 29.53 -3.06
C HIS A 257 9.94 30.41 -1.81
N GLN A 258 8.75 30.50 -1.22
CA GLN A 258 8.46 31.39 -0.11
C GLN A 258 9.04 30.88 1.22
N GLY A 259 9.43 31.82 2.08
CA GLY A 259 9.88 31.50 3.44
C GLY A 259 8.81 30.76 4.27
N LEU A 260 9.24 29.75 5.04
CA LEU A 260 8.37 29.02 5.95
C LEU A 260 8.10 29.87 7.20
N SER A 261 6.88 30.39 7.33
CA SER A 261 6.41 31.14 8.50
C SER A 261 5.43 30.31 9.30
N LEU A 262 5.82 29.92 10.52
CA LEU A 262 5.00 29.15 11.45
C LEU A 262 4.64 30.00 12.65
N ASN A 263 3.38 29.99 13.05
CA ASN A 263 2.99 30.56 14.35
C ASN A 263 3.47 29.67 15.52
N ASN A 264 3.40 30.17 16.75
CA ASN A 264 3.88 29.43 17.93
C ASN A 264 3.21 28.06 18.12
N HIS A 265 1.92 27.94 17.78
CA HIS A 265 1.19 26.67 17.85
C HIS A 265 1.71 25.68 16.81
N GLN A 266 1.83 26.10 15.55
CA GLN A 266 2.33 25.28 14.45
C GLN A 266 3.80 24.86 14.68
N LEU A 267 4.63 25.76 15.22
CA LEU A 267 6.02 25.44 15.58
C LEU A 267 6.11 24.41 16.70
N SER A 268 5.29 24.55 17.76
CA SER A 268 5.22 23.57 18.85
C SER A 268 4.73 22.21 18.35
N LYS A 269 3.79 22.21 17.41
CA LYS A 269 3.27 21.00 16.78
C LYS A 269 4.32 20.32 15.91
N LEU A 270 5.07 21.08 15.11
CA LEU A 270 6.21 20.55 14.36
C LEU A 270 7.28 19.96 15.29
N GLU A 271 7.62 20.65 16.39
CA GLU A 271 8.56 20.15 17.38
C GLU A 271 8.12 18.80 17.96
N ASN A 272 6.85 18.68 18.36
CA ASN A 272 6.29 17.44 18.88
C ASN A 272 6.24 16.33 17.83
N TYR A 273 5.88 16.67 16.59
CA TYR A 273 5.94 15.74 15.47
C TYR A 273 7.35 15.17 15.27
N LEU A 274 8.38 16.02 15.25
CA LEU A 274 9.77 15.60 15.08
C LEU A 274 10.29 14.78 16.27
N LYS A 275 9.85 15.08 17.50
CA LYS A 275 10.15 14.32 18.72
C LYS A 275 9.47 12.95 18.73
N SER A 276 8.27 12.84 18.16
CA SER A 276 7.58 11.54 17.96
C SER A 276 8.20 10.68 16.84
N GLY A 277 9.29 11.17 16.22
CA GLY A 277 10.04 10.47 15.18
C GLY A 277 9.57 10.73 13.77
N GLY A 278 8.61 11.64 13.58
CA GLY A 278 8.29 12.20 12.29
C GLY A 278 9.48 12.87 11.61
N THR A 279 9.40 13.02 10.29
CA THR A 279 10.43 13.65 9.47
C THR A 279 9.82 14.72 8.57
N LEU A 280 10.45 15.89 8.50
CA LEU A 280 10.08 16.96 7.55
C LEU A 280 11.13 16.99 6.44
N LEU A 281 10.72 16.70 5.20
CA LEU A 281 11.51 16.98 4.01
C LEU A 281 11.07 18.32 3.41
N VAL A 282 11.99 19.28 3.43
CA VAL A 282 11.89 20.51 2.66
C VAL A 282 12.71 20.34 1.39
N ASP A 283 12.03 20.32 0.25
CA ASP A 283 12.62 20.25 -1.08
C ASP A 283 12.59 21.64 -1.72
N ALA A 284 13.71 22.34 -1.62
CA ALA A 284 13.84 23.73 -1.99
C ALA A 284 14.50 23.85 -3.38
N PRO A 285 13.89 24.54 -4.36
CA PRO A 285 14.57 24.94 -5.58
C PRO A 285 15.85 25.71 -5.26
N ALA A 286 16.92 25.56 -6.06
CA ALA A 286 18.22 26.15 -5.73
C ALA A 286 18.21 27.68 -5.53
N LYS A 287 17.23 28.38 -6.11
CA LYS A 287 17.07 29.84 -6.02
C LYS A 287 16.14 30.31 -4.88
N SER A 288 15.50 29.38 -4.15
CA SER A 288 14.53 29.67 -3.08
C SER A 288 15.20 30.09 -1.75
N THR A 289 15.92 31.21 -1.79
CA THR A 289 16.75 31.68 -0.67
C THR A 289 15.95 31.88 0.61
N GLU A 290 14.72 32.42 0.52
CA GLU A 290 13.85 32.66 1.67
C GLU A 290 13.43 31.35 2.36
N LEU A 291 13.03 30.34 1.59
CA LEU A 291 12.70 29.02 2.13
C LEU A 291 13.91 28.37 2.80
N ILE A 292 15.07 28.39 2.13
CA ILE A 292 16.31 27.82 2.66
C ILE A 292 16.69 28.47 4.01
N GLN A 293 16.66 29.81 4.08
CA GLN A 293 17.02 30.55 5.29
C GLN A 293 16.03 30.35 6.44
N SER A 294 14.73 30.39 6.15
CA SER A 294 13.67 30.18 7.17
C SER A 294 13.75 28.78 7.78
N VAL A 295 13.99 27.74 6.98
CA VAL A 295 14.12 26.37 7.47
C VAL A 295 15.39 26.17 8.30
N GLN A 296 16.50 26.80 7.91
CA GLN A 296 17.71 26.84 8.73
C GLN A 296 17.46 27.54 10.08
N ALA A 297 16.73 28.64 10.09
CA ALA A 297 16.38 29.37 11.31
C ALA A 297 15.46 28.54 12.24
N ILE A 298 14.47 27.84 11.68
CA ILE A 298 13.61 26.91 12.44
C ILE A 298 14.45 25.81 13.07
N ALA A 299 15.35 25.18 12.30
CA ALA A 299 16.21 24.12 12.83
C ALA A 299 17.16 24.61 13.94
N GLN A 300 17.66 25.85 13.84
CA GLN A 300 18.43 26.49 14.91
C GLN A 300 17.59 26.75 16.16
N TYR A 301 16.36 27.27 15.99
CA TYR A 301 15.43 27.49 17.09
C TYR A 301 15.10 26.20 17.85
N LEU A 302 14.90 25.10 17.11
CA LEU A 302 14.68 23.75 17.67
C LEU A 302 15.96 23.11 18.26
N LYS A 303 17.08 23.84 18.28
CA LYS A 303 18.39 23.38 18.79
C LYS A 303 18.95 22.16 18.06
N THR A 304 18.58 21.99 16.79
CA THR A 304 19.03 20.90 15.92
C THR A 304 19.52 21.46 14.59
N PRO A 305 20.62 22.24 14.58
CA PRO A 305 21.10 22.90 13.38
C PRO A 305 21.38 21.89 12.26
N LEU A 306 20.97 22.24 11.04
CA LEU A 306 21.16 21.39 9.88
C LEU A 306 22.64 21.30 9.53
N LYS A 307 23.13 20.07 9.36
CA LYS A 307 24.50 19.79 8.92
C LYS A 307 24.48 19.23 7.52
N SER A 308 25.47 19.61 6.72
CA SER A 308 25.64 19.04 5.38
C SER A 308 25.86 17.54 5.48
N LEU A 309 25.23 16.76 4.59
CA LEU A 309 25.47 15.32 4.52
C LEU A 309 26.93 14.99 4.17
N GLN A 310 27.67 15.94 3.57
CA GLN A 310 29.11 15.80 3.31
C GLN A 310 29.94 15.83 4.60
N GLU A 311 29.47 16.57 5.61
CA GLU A 311 30.08 16.69 6.94
C GLU A 311 29.56 15.63 7.92
N ALA A 312 28.44 14.99 7.58
CA ALA A 312 27.88 13.91 8.37
C ALA A 312 28.79 12.68 8.40
N ARG A 313 28.58 11.81 9.39
CA ARG A 313 29.29 10.53 9.48
C ARG A 313 29.09 9.71 8.20
N ARG A 314 30.12 8.95 7.81
CA ARG A 314 30.09 8.13 6.58
C ARG A 314 29.00 7.05 6.58
N ASP A 315 28.55 6.63 7.76
CA ASP A 315 27.48 5.65 7.99
C ASP A 315 26.08 6.28 8.12
N HIS A 316 25.94 7.59 7.82
CA HIS A 316 24.64 8.26 7.92
C HIS A 316 23.59 7.57 7.01
N PRO A 317 22.39 7.20 7.51
CA PRO A 317 21.46 6.38 6.73
C PRO A 317 21.03 7.01 5.39
N LEU A 318 20.81 8.34 5.34
CA LEU A 318 20.51 9.05 4.08
C LEU A 318 21.56 8.83 2.98
N ARG A 319 22.81 8.50 3.36
CA ARG A 319 23.91 8.24 2.44
C ARG A 319 24.04 6.77 2.04
N ILE A 320 23.62 5.84 2.89
CA ILE A 320 23.98 4.42 2.74
C ILE A 320 22.80 3.44 2.73
N LYS A 321 21.56 3.89 2.97
CA LYS A 321 20.40 2.99 3.10
C LYS A 321 19.13 3.53 2.43
N PRO A 322 18.44 2.70 1.63
CA PRO A 322 18.89 1.38 1.16
C PRO A 322 19.99 1.45 0.09
N PHE A 323 20.15 2.60 -0.60
CA PHE A 323 21.12 2.79 -1.68
C PHE A 323 22.35 3.57 -1.19
N LEU A 324 23.52 3.18 -1.69
CA LEU A 324 24.80 3.83 -1.38
C LEU A 324 25.05 5.00 -2.32
N PHE A 325 25.26 6.20 -1.76
CA PHE A 325 25.65 7.40 -2.49
C PHE A 325 27.08 7.82 -2.13
N SER A 326 28.00 7.65 -3.08
CA SER A 326 29.32 8.28 -3.05
C SER A 326 29.24 9.77 -3.44
N ALA A 327 28.29 10.12 -4.31
CA ALA A 327 27.92 11.47 -4.70
C ALA A 327 26.39 11.58 -4.78
N LEU A 328 25.84 12.76 -4.46
CA LEU A 328 24.40 13.02 -4.60
C LEU A 328 24.01 13.22 -6.08
N PRO A 329 22.75 12.95 -6.45
CA PRO A 329 22.24 13.13 -7.81
C PRO A 329 22.39 14.55 -8.33
N THR A 330 22.39 14.67 -9.65
CA THR A 330 22.24 15.93 -10.38
C THR A 330 20.88 15.91 -11.05
N VAL A 331 20.06 16.94 -10.82
CA VAL A 331 18.71 17.11 -11.37
C VAL A 331 18.69 18.38 -12.21
N ASP A 332 18.28 18.29 -13.47
CA ASP A 332 18.23 19.41 -14.42
C ASP A 332 19.56 20.24 -14.42
N GLY A 333 20.70 19.53 -14.40
CA GLY A 333 22.05 20.12 -14.34
C GLY A 333 22.48 20.67 -12.98
N THR A 334 21.61 20.64 -11.97
CA THR A 334 21.89 21.13 -10.61
C THR A 334 22.21 19.97 -9.67
N LYS A 335 23.38 20.00 -9.03
CA LYS A 335 23.76 18.98 -8.04
C LYS A 335 22.94 19.16 -6.76
N ILE A 336 22.23 18.11 -6.34
CA ILE A 336 21.45 18.13 -5.10
C ILE A 336 22.39 18.28 -3.89
N GLN A 337 22.01 19.18 -2.98
CA GLN A 337 22.63 19.30 -1.67
C GLN A 337 21.65 18.82 -0.61
N LEU A 338 22.12 18.04 0.35
CA LEU A 338 21.32 17.55 1.47
C LEU A 338 21.89 18.03 2.79
N PHE A 339 21.03 18.60 3.61
CA PHE A 339 21.31 18.95 4.99
C PHE A 339 20.30 18.24 5.88
N SER A 340 20.72 17.84 7.08
CA SER A 340 19.82 17.18 8.02
C SER A 340 20.13 17.52 9.47
N GLY A 341 19.09 17.53 10.31
CA GLY A 341 19.18 17.78 11.74
C GLY A 341 17.81 17.65 12.42
N GLY A 342 17.72 16.96 13.55
CA GLY A 342 16.50 16.92 14.37
C GLY A 342 15.27 16.27 13.72
N GLY A 343 15.44 15.52 12.62
CA GLY A 343 14.31 15.01 11.82
C GLY A 343 13.88 15.94 10.69
N ILE A 344 14.54 17.09 10.52
CA ILE A 344 14.40 17.94 9.34
C ILE A 344 15.46 17.53 8.32
N ILE A 345 15.04 17.41 7.06
CA ILE A 345 15.89 17.22 5.89
C ILE A 345 15.62 18.41 4.96
N LEU A 346 16.67 19.13 4.60
CA LEU A 346 16.63 20.18 3.58
C LEU A 346 17.36 19.68 2.35
N ALA A 347 16.63 19.46 1.26
CA ALA A 347 17.16 19.18 -0.07
C ALA A 347 17.16 20.46 -0.89
N ILE A 348 18.32 20.87 -1.41
CA ILE A 348 18.45 22.02 -2.30
C ILE A 348 18.69 21.52 -3.72
N GLY A 349 17.79 21.88 -4.64
CA GLY A 349 17.86 21.53 -6.06
C GLY A 349 16.58 20.91 -6.65
N ASN A 350 15.44 20.92 -5.93
CA ASN A 350 14.13 20.43 -6.40
C ASN A 350 14.15 18.94 -6.84
N ILE A 351 14.55 18.06 -5.93
CA ILE A 351 14.65 16.62 -6.23
C ILE A 351 13.29 16.00 -6.56
N GLY A 352 12.21 16.51 -5.95
CA GLY A 352 10.83 16.07 -6.18
C GLY A 352 10.37 16.32 -7.61
N GLY A 353 10.98 17.29 -8.31
CA GLY A 353 10.76 17.51 -9.73
C GLY A 353 11.12 16.31 -10.62
N SER A 354 12.07 15.46 -10.20
CA SER A 354 12.56 14.31 -10.98
C SER A 354 11.90 12.97 -10.63
N TRP A 355 10.97 12.94 -9.67
CA TRP A 355 10.29 11.69 -9.29
C TRP A 355 9.11 11.33 -10.18
N GLY A 356 8.55 12.31 -10.88
CA GLY A 356 7.39 12.11 -11.75
C GLY A 356 7.71 12.15 -13.24
N LEU A 357 6.65 12.29 -14.02
CA LEU A 357 6.73 12.35 -15.47
C LEU A 357 7.34 13.68 -15.92
N ASP A 358 8.09 13.61 -17.02
CA ASP A 358 8.49 14.77 -17.80
C ASP A 358 7.68 14.75 -19.10
N GLU A 359 6.79 15.73 -19.27
CA GLU A 359 5.92 15.83 -20.46
C GLU A 359 6.72 15.91 -21.76
N GLN A 360 7.94 16.46 -21.70
CA GLN A 360 8.81 16.62 -22.85
C GLN A 360 9.72 15.40 -23.09
N LEU A 361 9.71 14.41 -22.19
CA LEU A 361 10.51 13.18 -22.25
C LEU A 361 12.02 13.44 -22.43
N GLN A 362 12.54 14.52 -21.86
CA GLN A 362 13.94 14.95 -21.99
C GLN A 362 14.83 14.35 -20.90
N ARG A 363 14.26 14.02 -19.73
CA ARG A 363 15.06 13.50 -18.61
C ARG A 363 15.64 12.12 -18.89
N SER A 364 16.93 11.96 -18.58
CA SER A 364 17.60 10.68 -18.72
C SER A 364 17.10 9.67 -17.68
N ARG A 365 17.08 8.38 -18.05
CA ARG A 365 16.76 7.30 -17.12
C ARG A 365 17.68 7.30 -15.88
N THR A 366 18.96 7.64 -16.05
CA THR A 366 19.93 7.70 -14.95
C THR A 366 19.58 8.78 -13.94
N GLU A 367 19.16 9.95 -14.40
CA GLU A 367 18.72 11.04 -13.54
C GLU A 367 17.47 10.65 -12.74
N ILE A 368 16.43 10.15 -13.42
CA ILE A 368 15.19 9.69 -12.77
C ILE A 368 15.52 8.61 -11.73
N ARG A 369 16.32 7.61 -12.11
CA ARG A 369 16.65 6.48 -11.24
C ARG A 369 17.43 6.92 -10.00
N THR A 370 18.45 7.75 -10.15
CA THR A 370 19.26 8.22 -9.02
C THR A 370 18.47 9.15 -8.09
N ALA A 371 17.57 9.97 -8.64
CA ALA A 371 16.63 10.78 -7.85
C ALA A 371 15.65 9.89 -7.07
N GLN A 372 15.06 8.87 -7.70
CA GLN A 372 14.17 7.90 -7.05
C GLN A 372 14.89 7.15 -5.92
N GLU A 373 16.09 6.64 -6.16
CA GLU A 373 16.90 5.96 -5.14
C GLU A 373 17.18 6.86 -3.94
N LEU A 374 17.48 8.15 -4.16
CA LEU A 374 17.67 9.10 -3.06
C LEU A 374 16.35 9.41 -2.34
N GLY A 375 15.24 9.53 -3.06
CA GLY A 375 13.91 9.62 -2.47
C GLY A 375 13.60 8.41 -1.58
N ILE A 376 13.92 7.20 -2.02
CA ILE A 376 13.74 5.97 -1.23
C ILE A 376 14.66 5.97 0.01
N ASN A 377 15.89 6.47 -0.07
CA ASN A 377 16.74 6.67 1.12
C ASN A 377 16.07 7.61 2.14
N ILE A 378 15.44 8.69 1.69
CA ILE A 378 14.72 9.62 2.57
C ILE A 378 13.50 8.93 3.20
N LEU A 379 12.70 8.18 2.42
CA LEU A 379 11.55 7.44 2.93
C LEU A 379 11.96 6.36 3.94
N HIS A 380 13.02 5.62 3.65
CA HIS A 380 13.58 4.63 4.57
C HIS A 380 14.07 5.29 5.87
N PHE A 381 14.76 6.42 5.78
CA PHE A 381 15.19 7.18 6.95
C PHE A 381 14.00 7.62 7.80
N ALA A 382 12.96 8.20 7.18
CA ALA A 382 11.76 8.67 7.87
C ALA A 382 11.04 7.54 8.60
N TRP A 383 10.81 6.43 7.90
CA TRP A 383 10.23 5.21 8.48
C TRP A 383 11.07 4.68 9.65
N LYS A 384 12.38 4.52 9.44
CA LYS A 384 13.26 3.92 10.44
C LYS A 384 13.39 4.80 11.68
N ARG A 385 13.41 6.12 11.50
CA ARG A 385 13.42 7.10 12.59
C ARG A 385 12.17 6.95 13.46
N LYS A 386 10.97 6.99 12.86
CA LYS A 386 9.70 6.83 13.57
C LYS A 386 9.62 5.48 14.28
N GLN A 387 9.98 4.39 13.60
CA GLN A 387 10.01 3.05 14.19
C GLN A 387 10.94 2.99 15.41
N THR A 388 12.17 3.52 15.29
CA THR A 388 13.17 3.42 16.37
C THR A 388 12.78 4.24 17.60
N ILE A 389 12.20 5.42 17.40
CA ILE A 389 11.70 6.26 18.49
C ILE A 389 10.48 5.60 19.16
N ASN A 390 9.55 5.05 18.38
CA ASN A 390 8.39 4.34 18.92
C ASN A 390 8.81 3.16 19.80
N LEU A 391 9.81 2.37 19.36
CA LEU A 391 10.36 1.26 20.16
C LEU A 391 10.99 1.70 21.49
N GLN A 392 11.39 2.97 21.62
CA GLN A 392 11.90 3.53 22.88
C GLN A 392 10.78 4.09 23.77
N SER A 393 9.62 4.41 23.19
CA SER A 393 8.46 4.95 23.91
C SER A 393 7.40 3.91 24.29
N GLU A 394 7.44 2.71 23.70
CA GLU A 394 6.56 1.58 24.05
C GLU A 394 6.97 1.02 25.43
N HIS A 395 6.34 1.56 26.48
CA HIS A 395 6.36 1.05 27.85
C HIS A 395 4.96 0.68 28.32
#